data_AF-A0A7J9V733-F1
#
_entry.id   AF-A0A7J9V733-F1
#
_cell.length_a   1.000
_cell.length_b   1.000
_cell.length_c   1.000
_cell.angle_alpha   90.00
_cell.angle_beta   90.00
_cell.angle_gamma   90.00
#
_symmetry.space_group_name_H-M   'P 1'
#
loop_
_entity.id
_entity.type
_entity.pdbx_description
1 polymer ?
#
loop_
_entity_poly.entity_id
_entity_poly.type
_entity_poly.pdbx_seq_one_letter_code
_entity_poly.pdbx_strand_id
1 'polypeptide(L)'
;MASVLAVLILIAFTIVGLLLRQSDTGAVFRTSDQVAMIILGVLLAAGTMLWAVPRVRADAEGIEVRNVLTSRRFAWREVLAISFPDGAAFARLELPDDEYYTVMAVQAVDGWRAVTAVRTLRALHKRAVQE
;
A
#
# COMPACT_ATOMS: atom_id res chain seq x y z
N MET A 1 1.13 -11.62 -5.21
CA MET A 1 1.04 -10.79 -6.44
C MET A 1 2.14 -9.74 -6.46
N ALA A 2 2.24 -8.84 -5.47
CA ALA A 2 3.32 -7.84 -5.40
C ALA A 2 4.74 -8.45 -5.52
N SER A 3 5.01 -9.57 -4.84
CA SER A 3 6.31 -10.26 -4.93
C SER A 3 6.62 -10.78 -6.34
N VAL A 4 5.61 -11.20 -7.11
CA VAL A 4 5.81 -11.68 -8.49
C VAL A 4 6.19 -10.51 -9.39
N LEU A 5 5.48 -9.38 -9.26
CA LEU A 5 5.80 -8.16 -10.01
C LEU A 5 7.19 -7.62 -9.67
N ALA A 6 7.56 -7.60 -8.39
CA ALA A 6 8.88 -7.19 -7.93
C ALA A 6 9.99 -8.04 -8.57
N VAL A 7 9.81 -9.37 -8.60
CA VAL A 7 10.76 -10.30 -9.24
C VAL A 7 10.84 -10.05 -10.73
N LEU A 8 9.72 -9.85 -11.43
CA LEU A 8 9.70 -9.55 -12.87
C LEU A 8 10.44 -8.24 -13.20
N ILE A 9 10.21 -7.17 -12.42
CA ILE A 9 10.90 -5.89 -12.58
C ILE A 9 12.41 -6.07 -12.39
N LEU A 10 12.81 -6.77 -11.32
CA LEU A 10 14.22 -7.00 -11.03
C LEU A 10 14.91 -7.78 -12.16
N ILE A 11 14.28 -8.85 -12.65
CA ILE A 11 14.80 -9.67 -13.75
C ILE A 11 14.92 -8.82 -15.02
N ALA A 12 13.88 -8.08 -15.40
CA ALA A 12 13.88 -7.27 -16.60
C ALA A 12 15.00 -6.21 -16.58
N PHE A 13 15.12 -5.43 -15.50
CA PHE A 13 16.16 -4.40 -15.38
C PHE A 13 17.56 -4.99 -15.30
N THR A 14 17.73 -6.15 -14.66
CA THR A 14 19.01 -6.87 -14.64
C THR A 14 19.40 -7.35 -16.04
N ILE A 15 18.45 -7.92 -16.79
CA ILE A 15 18.67 -8.37 -18.17
C ILE A 15 19.05 -7.18 -19.07
N VAL A 16 18.33 -6.05 -19.00
CA VAL A 16 18.65 -4.84 -19.76
C VAL A 16 20.04 -4.30 -19.38
N GLY A 17 20.34 -4.22 -18.08
CA GLY A 17 21.65 -3.82 -17.56
C GLY A 17 22.81 -4.66 -18.12
N LEU A 18 22.61 -5.97 -18.24
CA LEU A 18 23.60 -6.90 -18.79
C LEU A 18 23.72 -6.82 -20.31
N LEU A 19 22.59 -6.68 -21.04
CA LEU A 19 22.54 -6.58 -22.51
C LEU A 19 23.16 -5.27 -23.04
N LEU A 20 23.12 -4.18 -22.27
CA LEU A 20 23.81 -2.91 -22.59
C LEU A 20 25.31 -3.10 -22.88
N ARG A 21 25.91 -4.20 -22.39
CA ARG A 21 27.31 -4.55 -22.62
C ARG A 21 27.63 -4.99 -24.06
N GLN A 22 26.62 -5.38 -24.86
CA GLN A 22 26.79 -5.93 -26.21
C GLN A 22 26.40 -4.96 -27.34
N SER A 23 26.10 -3.70 -27.03
CA SER A 23 25.68 -2.74 -28.05
C SER A 23 26.90 -2.19 -28.82
N ASP A 24 27.17 -2.73 -30.00
CA ASP A 24 28.13 -2.21 -31.00
C ASP A 24 27.59 -0.93 -31.70
N THR A 25 26.94 -0.02 -30.97
CA THR A 25 26.23 1.14 -31.54
C THR A 25 27.04 2.44 -31.59
N GLY A 26 28.35 2.39 -31.34
CA GLY A 26 29.22 3.58 -31.35
C GLY A 26 29.00 4.56 -30.17
N ALA A 27 28.05 4.25 -29.28
CA ALA A 27 27.85 4.96 -28.01
C ALA A 27 28.69 4.29 -26.92
N VAL A 28 29.48 5.08 -26.19
CA VAL A 28 30.30 4.59 -25.07
C VAL A 28 29.40 4.39 -23.84
N PHE A 29 28.76 3.23 -23.74
CA PHE A 29 28.05 2.84 -22.52
C PHE A 29 29.04 2.54 -21.40
N ARG A 30 28.90 3.24 -20.28
CA ARG A 30 29.80 3.09 -19.12
C ARG A 30 29.26 2.02 -18.17
N THR A 31 30.15 1.39 -17.40
CA THR A 31 29.76 0.51 -16.29
C THR A 31 28.85 1.21 -15.28
N SER A 32 28.92 2.54 -15.16
CA SER A 32 27.99 3.35 -14.38
C SER A 32 26.54 3.19 -14.82
N ASP A 33 26.28 3.09 -16.12
CA ASP A 33 24.93 3.05 -16.67
C ASP A 33 24.26 1.70 -16.37
N GLN A 34 25.08 0.63 -16.35
CA GLN A 34 24.65 -0.71 -15.97
C GLN A 34 24.29 -0.77 -14.49
N VAL A 35 25.15 -0.23 -13.63
CA VAL A 35 24.89 -0.17 -12.19
C VAL A 35 23.65 0.68 -11.91
N ALA A 36 23.48 1.81 -12.60
CA ALA A 36 22.30 2.65 -12.49
C ALA A 36 21.01 1.91 -12.87
N MET A 37 21.01 1.14 -13.96
CA MET A 37 19.85 0.35 -14.39
C MET A 37 19.49 -0.74 -13.38
N ILE A 38 20.48 -1.45 -12.82
CA ILE A 38 20.25 -2.47 -11.81
C ILE A 38 19.70 -1.84 -10.52
N ILE A 39 20.31 -0.74 -10.05
CA ILE A 39 19.83 0.01 -8.88
C ILE A 39 18.39 0.48 -9.08
N LEU A 40 18.07 1.03 -10.26
CA LEU A 40 16.72 1.46 -10.59
C LEU A 40 15.73 0.30 -10.55
N GLY A 41 16.09 -0.86 -11.10
CA GLY A 41 15.28 -2.08 -11.02
C GLY A 41 15.02 -2.52 -9.58
N VAL A 42 16.04 -2.48 -8.71
CA VAL A 42 15.91 -2.79 -7.28
C VAL A 42 14.99 -1.79 -6.58
N LEU A 43 15.15 -0.49 -6.84
CA LEU A 43 14.32 0.57 -6.26
C LEU A 43 12.85 0.43 -6.67
N LEU A 44 12.59 0.14 -7.95
CA LEU A 44 11.22 -0.10 -8.44
C LEU A 44 10.62 -1.37 -7.84
N ALA A 45 11.39 -2.46 -7.76
CA ALA A 45 10.94 -3.70 -7.12
C ALA A 45 10.60 -3.46 -5.64
N ALA A 46 11.46 -2.76 -4.90
CA ALA A 46 11.20 -2.37 -3.51
C ALA A 46 9.94 -1.50 -3.39
N GLY A 47 9.76 -0.54 -4.28
CA GLY A 47 8.56 0.30 -4.36
C GLY A 47 7.27 -0.51 -4.53
N THR A 48 7.28 -1.56 -5.35
CA THR A 48 6.10 -2.43 -5.50
C THR A 48 5.79 -3.22 -4.24
N MET A 49 6.79 -3.57 -3.42
CA MET A 49 6.57 -4.26 -2.15
C MET A 49 5.93 -3.36 -1.09
N LEU A 50 6.11 -2.03 -1.16
CA LEU A 50 5.47 -1.10 -0.22
C LEU A 50 3.94 -1.23 -0.23
N TRP A 51 3.35 -1.54 -1.38
CA TRP A 51 1.90 -1.77 -1.49
C TRP A 51 1.40 -3.05 -0.82
N ALA A 52 2.29 -3.98 -0.46
CA ALA A 52 1.93 -5.18 0.31
C ALA A 52 1.98 -4.96 1.83
N VAL A 53 2.45 -3.79 2.28
CA VAL A 53 2.57 -3.42 3.69
C VAL A 53 1.24 -3.02 4.33
N PRO A 54 0.35 -2.23 3.67
CA PRO A 54 -0.90 -1.81 4.27
C PRO A 54 -1.79 -2.97 4.69
N ARG A 55 -2.20 -2.98 5.96
CA ARG A 55 -3.10 -3.98 6.53
C ARG A 55 -4.01 -3.32 7.55
N VAL A 56 -5.26 -3.76 7.56
CA VAL A 56 -6.22 -3.41 8.62
C VAL A 56 -6.66 -4.69 9.31
N ARG A 57 -6.68 -4.66 10.64
CA ARG A 57 -7.25 -5.71 11.48
C ARG A 57 -8.24 -5.08 12.43
N ALA A 58 -9.38 -5.71 12.61
CA ALA A 58 -10.42 -5.23 13.51
C ALA A 58 -10.90 -6.40 14.34
N ASP A 59 -11.04 -6.17 15.64
CA ASP A 59 -11.53 -7.13 16.62
C ASP A 59 -12.69 -6.51 17.42
N ALA A 60 -13.11 -7.16 18.50
CA ALA A 60 -14.21 -6.66 19.34
C ALA A 60 -13.82 -5.42 20.16
N GLU A 61 -12.53 -5.20 20.42
CA GLU A 61 -12.03 -4.11 21.27
C GLU A 61 -11.65 -2.86 20.47
N GLY A 62 -11.17 -3.04 19.24
CA GLY A 62 -10.76 -1.93 18.40
C GLY A 62 -10.32 -2.31 16.99
N ILE A 63 -9.57 -1.38 16.39
CA ILE A 63 -9.07 -1.46 15.03
C ILE A 63 -7.59 -1.09 14.98
N GLU A 64 -6.78 -1.95 14.38
CA GLU A 64 -5.37 -1.72 14.08
C GLU A 64 -5.21 -1.42 12.60
N VAL A 65 -4.68 -0.23 12.30
CA VAL A 65 -4.39 0.23 10.96
C VAL A 65 -2.88 0.33 10.79
N ARG A 66 -2.34 -0.51 9.93
CA ARG A 66 -0.96 -0.44 9.48
C ARG A 66 -0.93 0.11 8.05
N ASN A 67 -0.35 1.29 7.89
CA ASN A 67 -0.03 1.90 6.60
C ASN A 67 1.46 1.65 6.27
N VAL A 68 1.95 2.20 5.15
CA VAL A 68 3.33 1.98 4.66
C VAL A 68 4.39 2.42 5.69
N LEU A 69 4.18 3.57 6.34
CA LEU A 69 5.16 4.18 7.25
C LEU A 69 4.69 4.26 8.71
N THR A 70 3.41 3.98 8.98
CA THR A 70 2.80 4.17 10.30
C THR A 70 1.93 2.98 10.66
N SER A 71 1.86 2.65 11.96
CA SER A 71 0.99 1.61 12.49
C SER A 71 0.35 2.15 13.77
N ARG A 72 -0.98 2.15 13.84
CA ARG A 72 -1.72 2.66 15.00
C ARG A 72 -2.92 1.78 15.30
N ARG A 73 -3.12 1.49 16.59
CA ARG A 73 -4.33 0.84 17.11
C ARG A 73 -5.22 1.91 17.74
N PHE A 74 -6.51 1.83 17.47
CA PHE A 74 -7.55 2.67 18.04
C PHE A 74 -8.56 1.77 18.73
N ALA A 75 -8.95 2.13 19.95
CA ALA A 75 -10.12 1.52 20.58
C ALA A 75 -11.39 1.97 19.85
N TRP A 76 -12.44 1.15 19.82
CA TRP A 76 -13.69 1.54 19.15
C TRP A 76 -14.33 2.81 19.72
N ARG A 77 -14.07 3.11 21.00
CA ARG A 77 -14.53 4.34 21.67
C ARG A 77 -13.87 5.61 21.13
N GLU A 78 -12.68 5.51 20.56
CA GLU A 78 -11.96 6.64 19.95
C GLU A 78 -12.43 6.89 18.52
N VAL A 79 -13.08 5.91 17.88
CA VAL A 79 -13.55 6.00 16.50
C VAL A 79 -15.00 6.47 16.49
N LEU A 80 -15.25 7.66 15.94
CA LEU A 80 -16.60 8.21 15.81
C LEU A 80 -17.36 7.52 14.68
N ALA A 81 -16.71 7.38 13.52
CA ALA A 81 -17.30 6.75 12.35
C ALA A 81 -16.24 6.19 11.40
N ILE A 82 -16.66 5.31 10.50
CA ILE A 82 -15.84 4.85 9.38
C ILE A 82 -16.44 5.43 8.10
N SER A 83 -15.74 6.36 7.47
CA SER A 83 -16.19 7.05 6.27
C SER A 83 -15.41 6.60 5.03
N PHE A 84 -16.04 6.77 3.88
CA PHE A 84 -15.37 6.68 2.58
C PHE A 84 -15.94 7.83 1.74
N PRO A 85 -15.32 9.03 1.81
CA PRO A 85 -15.82 10.18 1.09
C PRO A 85 -15.75 9.98 -0.42
N ASP A 86 -16.69 10.58 -1.15
CA ASP A 86 -16.65 10.57 -2.61
C ASP A 86 -15.37 11.25 -3.11
N GLY A 87 -14.72 10.61 -4.08
CA GLY A 87 -13.43 11.07 -4.62
C GLY A 87 -12.21 10.76 -3.75
N ALA A 88 -12.38 10.22 -2.53
CA ALA A 88 -11.24 9.79 -1.73
C ALA A 88 -10.60 8.51 -2.29
N ALA A 89 -9.28 8.41 -2.24
CA ALA A 89 -8.57 7.20 -2.67
C ALA A 89 -8.67 6.05 -1.64
N PHE A 90 -8.94 6.38 -0.36
CA PHE A 90 -8.86 5.46 0.77
C PHE A 90 -10.03 5.69 1.75
N ALA A 91 -10.40 4.63 2.47
CA ALA A 91 -11.29 4.76 3.63
C ALA A 91 -10.62 5.52 4.78
N ARG A 92 -11.42 6.09 5.67
CA ARG A 92 -10.94 6.89 6.80
C ARG A 92 -11.69 6.53 8.08
N LEU A 93 -10.98 6.58 9.21
CA LEU A 93 -11.57 6.60 10.54
C LEU A 93 -11.77 8.07 10.91
N GLU A 94 -12.99 8.46 11.22
CA GLU A 94 -13.29 9.78 11.78
C GLU A 94 -13.05 9.70 13.30
N LEU A 95 -12.26 10.65 13.80
CA LEU A 95 -11.84 10.77 15.20
C LEU A 95 -12.46 12.06 15.79
N PRO A 96 -12.40 12.26 17.12
CA PRO A 96 -12.76 13.53 17.74
C PRO A 96 -12.01 14.73 17.15
N ASP A 97 -12.53 15.93 17.39
CA ASP A 97 -11.89 17.20 17.00
C ASP A 97 -11.72 17.38 15.48
N ASP A 98 -12.64 16.83 14.68
CA ASP A 98 -12.62 16.83 13.21
C ASP A 98 -11.35 16.20 12.59
N GLU A 99 -10.66 15.36 13.37
CA GLU A 99 -9.52 14.60 12.89
C GLU A 99 -9.95 13.34 12.14
N TYR A 100 -9.11 12.88 11.22
CA TYR A 100 -9.31 11.59 10.58
C TYR A 100 -8.00 10.84 10.41
N TYR A 101 -8.10 9.51 10.40
CA TYR A 101 -6.98 8.62 10.15
C TYR A 101 -7.22 7.77 8.89
N THR A 102 -6.30 7.84 7.94
CA THR A 102 -6.41 7.11 6.67
C THR A 102 -6.16 5.62 6.85
N VAL A 103 -7.03 4.80 6.26
CA VAL A 103 -6.93 3.34 6.22
C VAL A 103 -6.50 2.92 4.81
N MET A 104 -5.19 2.97 4.53
CA MET A 104 -4.65 2.71 3.19
C MET A 104 -4.91 1.28 2.68
N ALA A 105 -5.22 0.35 3.60
CA ALA A 105 -5.58 -1.03 3.29
C ALA A 105 -6.96 -1.18 2.60
N VAL A 106 -7.78 -0.12 2.55
CA VAL A 106 -9.09 -0.13 1.91
C VAL A 106 -9.12 0.97 0.85
N GLN A 107 -8.95 0.59 -0.42
CA GLN A 107 -8.73 1.53 -1.53
C GLN A 107 -9.93 1.62 -2.47
N ALA A 108 -10.17 2.78 -3.06
CA ALA A 108 -11.26 2.97 -4.03
C ALA A 108 -11.12 2.03 -5.24
N VAL A 109 -9.89 1.81 -5.68
CA VAL A 109 -9.55 0.93 -6.82
C VAL A 109 -9.93 -0.54 -6.57
N ASP A 110 -10.08 -0.97 -5.31
CA ASP A 110 -10.52 -2.33 -4.96
C ASP A 110 -12.02 -2.56 -5.20
N GLY A 111 -12.77 -1.50 -5.52
CA GLY A 111 -14.19 -1.54 -5.88
C GLY A 111 -15.05 -2.27 -4.84
N TRP A 112 -15.70 -3.36 -5.24
CA TRP A 112 -16.58 -4.15 -4.38
C TRP A 112 -15.90 -4.69 -3.12
N ARG A 113 -14.59 -4.97 -3.16
CA ARG A 113 -13.85 -5.43 -1.98
C ARG A 113 -13.72 -4.31 -0.94
N ALA A 114 -13.51 -3.07 -1.37
CA ALA A 114 -13.49 -1.92 -0.47
C ALA A 114 -14.87 -1.64 0.13
N VAL A 115 -15.93 -1.71 -0.67
CA VAL A 115 -17.31 -1.59 -0.18
C VAL A 115 -17.60 -2.63 0.90
N THR A 116 -17.22 -3.88 0.66
CA THR A 116 -17.40 -4.98 1.62
C THR A 116 -16.60 -4.74 2.90
N ALA A 117 -15.33 -4.36 2.77
CA ALA A 117 -14.46 -4.06 3.92
C ALA A 117 -15.03 -2.94 4.80
N VAL A 118 -15.46 -1.82 4.20
CA VAL A 118 -16.08 -0.70 4.95
C VAL A 118 -17.35 -1.16 5.67
N ARG A 119 -18.21 -1.93 5.00
CA ARG A 119 -19.45 -2.46 5.62
C ARG A 119 -19.14 -3.38 6.79
N THR A 120 -18.16 -4.27 6.66
CA THR A 120 -17.72 -5.15 7.74
C THR A 120 -17.17 -4.36 8.92
N LEU A 121 -16.30 -3.38 8.67
CA LEU A 121 -15.74 -2.53 9.72
C LEU A 121 -16.84 -1.73 10.45
N ARG A 122 -17.80 -1.16 9.72
CA ARG A 122 -18.95 -0.46 10.33
C ARG A 122 -19.81 -1.39 11.18
N ALA A 123 -20.02 -2.63 10.75
CA ALA A 123 -20.78 -3.61 11.52
C ALA A 123 -20.06 -3.99 12.83
N LEU A 124 -18.73 -4.14 12.81
CA LEU A 124 -17.93 -4.38 14.01
C LEU A 124 -17.97 -3.20 14.97
N HIS A 125 -17.75 -1.98 14.47
CA HIS A 125 -17.85 -0.75 15.26
C HIS A 125 -19.23 -0.61 15.93
N LYS A 126 -20.31 -0.82 15.17
CA LYS A 126 -21.67 -0.75 15.72
C LYS A 126 -21.90 -1.75 16.85
N ARG A 127 -21.37 -2.97 16.74
CA ARG A 127 -21.50 -3.99 17.81
C ARG A 127 -20.73 -3.57 19.05
N ALA A 128 -19.50 -3.12 18.89
CA ALA A 128 -18.63 -2.73 20.01
C ALA A 128 -19.11 -1.46 20.76
N VAL A 129 -19.91 -0.60 20.12
CA VAL A 129 -20.48 0.61 20.75
C VAL A 129 -21.84 0.34 21.40
N GLN A 130 -22.51 -0.77 21.07
CA GLN A 130 -23.81 -1.15 21.64
C GLN A 130 -23.71 -2.01 22.91
N GLU A 131 -22.52 -2.54 23.21
CA GLU A 131 -22.16 -3.23 24.47
C GLU A 131 -21.59 -2.26 25.51
#